data_AF-A0A7W3LTN3-F1
#
_entry.id   AF-A0A7W3LTN3-F1
#
_cell.length_a   1.000
_cell.length_b   1.000
_cell.length_c   1.000
_cell.angle_alpha   90.00
_cell.angle_beta   90.00
_cell.angle_gamma   90.00
#
_symmetry.space_group_name_H-M   'P 1'
#
loop_
_entity.id
_entity.type
_entity.pdbx_description
1 polymer ?
#
loop_
_entity_poly.entity_id
_entity_poly.type
_entity_poly.pdbx_seq_one_letter_code
_entity_poly.pdbx_strand_id
1 'polypeptide(L)'
;MLDVTVKVPEERLAEFYAMYARWLAGPEVREETGGSGGRELAEWTAADVELAEEVWEKFSGTAKTLFSVLIDEPERRFTGDELARMLHIEKGRHGIAGVLGWPGRHCAAVGRHYCWCWEYGDEGAPVMYWMTDEVAGLFGRVRDRNG
;
A
#
# COMPACT_ATOMS: atom_id res chain seq x y z
N MET A 1 11.63 -24.33 11.47
CA MET A 1 10.51 -23.76 12.23
C MET A 1 10.36 -24.61 13.48
N LEU A 2 10.33 -23.99 14.66
CA LEU A 2 10.33 -24.69 15.95
C LEU A 2 9.02 -24.38 16.67
N ASP A 3 8.33 -25.41 17.15
CA ASP A 3 7.08 -25.25 17.88
C ASP A 3 7.35 -24.87 19.34
N VAL A 4 6.72 -23.80 19.80
CA VAL A 4 6.81 -23.31 21.18
C VAL A 4 5.39 -23.18 21.76
N THR A 5 5.13 -23.81 22.90
CA THR A 5 3.83 -23.79 23.59
C THR A 5 3.95 -23.07 24.92
N VAL A 6 3.08 -22.09 25.18
CA VAL A 6 3.03 -21.31 26.43
C VAL A 6 1.59 -21.24 26.94
N LYS A 7 1.39 -21.31 28.26
CA LYS A 7 0.08 -21.11 28.89
C LYS A 7 -0.10 -19.61 29.20
N VAL A 8 -1.12 -19.01 28.60
CA VAL A 8 -1.45 -17.58 28.76
C VAL A 8 -2.83 -17.47 29.41
N PRO A 9 -3.01 -16.64 30.45
CA PRO A 9 -4.33 -16.32 31.00
C PRO A 9 -5.26 -15.74 29.94
N GLU A 10 -6.53 -16.14 29.96
CA GLU A 10 -7.50 -15.83 28.90
C GLU A 10 -7.67 -14.32 28.69
N GLU A 11 -7.69 -13.55 29.78
CA GLU A 11 -7.85 -12.10 29.77
C GLU A 11 -6.65 -11.36 29.13
N ARG A 12 -5.48 -12.01 29.04
CA ARG A 12 -4.27 -11.43 28.43
C ARG A 12 -3.96 -11.99 27.05
N LEU A 13 -4.81 -12.85 26.52
CA LEU A 13 -4.58 -13.50 25.23
C LEU A 13 -4.46 -12.47 24.09
N ALA A 14 -5.29 -11.42 24.12
CA ALA A 14 -5.22 -10.33 23.14
C ALA A 14 -3.90 -9.56 23.20
N GLU A 15 -3.42 -9.22 24.41
CA GLU A 15 -2.15 -8.53 24.63
C GLU A 15 -0.96 -9.38 24.16
N PHE A 16 -1.01 -10.69 24.41
CA PHE A 16 0.01 -11.63 23.98
C PHE A 16 0.13 -11.69 22.45
N TYR A 17 -1.00 -11.77 21.74
CA TYR A 17 -0.99 -11.72 20.27
C TYR A 17 -0.48 -10.38 19.73
N ALA A 18 -0.88 -9.26 20.33
CA ALA A 18 -0.40 -7.93 19.93
C ALA A 18 1.12 -7.79 20.11
N MET A 19 1.65 -8.24 21.26
CA MET A 19 3.09 -8.26 21.53
C MET A 19 3.84 -9.16 20.54
N TYR A 20 3.35 -10.38 20.29
CA TYR A 20 4.01 -11.33 19.40
C TYR A 20 3.97 -10.84 17.94
N ALA A 21 2.86 -10.24 17.50
CA ALA A 21 2.75 -9.62 16.20
C ALA A 21 3.74 -8.45 16.03
N ARG A 22 3.87 -7.58 17.05
CA ARG A 22 4.85 -6.48 17.07
C ARG A 22 6.28 -7.02 17.04
N TRP A 23 6.57 -8.07 17.78
CA TRP A 23 7.88 -8.71 17.80
C TRP A 23 8.24 -9.36 16.45
N LEU A 24 7.29 -10.08 15.83
CA LEU A 24 7.44 -10.61 14.47
C LEU A 24 7.63 -9.52 13.41
N ALA A 25 7.06 -8.32 13.64
CA ALA A 25 7.22 -7.17 12.76
C ALA A 25 8.65 -6.57 12.81
N GLY A 26 9.48 -6.92 13.80
CA GLY A 26 10.82 -6.37 13.99
C GLY A 26 10.82 -4.98 14.64
N PRO A 27 11.99 -4.32 14.78
CA PRO A 27 12.05 -2.97 15.36
C PRO A 27 11.13 -2.03 14.57
N GLU A 28 10.24 -1.36 15.31
CA GLU A 28 9.25 -0.44 14.76
C GLU A 28 9.91 0.57 13.83
N VAL A 29 9.58 0.50 12.55
CA VAL A 29 9.54 1.70 11.73
C VAL A 29 8.39 2.51 12.30
N ARG A 30 8.74 3.45 13.20
CA ARG A 30 7.82 4.47 13.68
C ARG A 30 7.17 5.13 12.46
N GLU A 31 5.86 5.03 12.36
CA GLU A 31 5.04 5.93 11.56
C GLU A 31 5.18 7.32 12.17
N GLU A 32 6.22 8.06 11.76
CA GLU A 32 6.41 9.47 12.11
C GLU A 32 5.99 10.32 10.93
N THR A 33 4.79 10.88 11.08
CA THR A 33 4.35 12.12 10.47
C THR A 33 5.46 13.17 10.59
N GLY A 34 6.17 13.45 9.50
CA GLY A 34 7.07 14.60 9.35
C GLY A 34 8.40 14.56 10.11
N GLY A 35 9.50 14.34 9.37
CA GLY A 35 10.78 14.99 9.66
C GLY A 35 11.98 14.12 10.07
N SER A 36 12.81 13.81 9.06
CA SER A 36 14.28 13.67 9.10
C SER A 36 14.93 12.54 9.92
N GLY A 37 15.33 11.46 9.23
CA GLY A 37 16.36 10.53 9.74
C GLY A 37 16.63 9.26 8.92
N GLY A 38 15.78 8.91 7.95
CA GLY A 38 15.95 7.77 7.03
C GLY A 38 16.05 8.27 5.59
N ARG A 39 16.74 7.53 4.71
CA ARG A 39 16.91 7.84 3.27
C ARG A 39 15.65 8.53 2.70
N GLU A 40 15.83 9.74 2.20
CA GLU A 40 14.81 10.46 1.46
C GLU A 40 14.38 9.59 0.28
N LEU A 41 13.13 9.12 0.29
CA LEU A 41 12.60 8.35 -0.82
C LEU A 41 12.45 9.30 -2.00
N ALA A 42 12.83 8.86 -3.20
CA ALA A 42 12.67 9.67 -4.39
C ALA A 42 11.23 9.55 -4.91
N GLU A 43 10.74 10.61 -5.55
CA GLU A 43 9.52 10.53 -6.36
C GLU A 43 9.75 9.63 -7.58
N TRP A 44 8.66 9.05 -8.08
CA TRP A 44 8.68 8.28 -9.31
C TRP A 44 8.87 9.20 -10.51
N THR A 45 9.71 8.77 -11.45
CA THR A 45 9.90 9.48 -12.73
C THR A 45 9.71 8.53 -13.90
N ALA A 46 9.48 9.09 -15.09
CA ALA A 46 9.37 8.29 -16.30
C ALA A 46 10.60 7.38 -16.60
N ALA A 47 11.76 7.64 -15.99
CA ALA A 47 12.99 6.86 -16.13
C ALA A 47 13.01 5.55 -15.30
N ASP A 48 12.12 5.41 -14.32
CA ASP A 48 12.13 4.32 -13.33
C ASP A 48 11.47 3.03 -13.83
N VAL A 49 11.50 2.75 -15.13
CA VAL A 49 10.76 1.64 -15.75
C VAL A 49 11.13 0.29 -15.15
N GLU A 50 12.42 0.00 -14.99
CA GLU A 50 12.90 -1.28 -14.42
C GLU A 50 12.48 -1.44 -12.95
N LEU A 51 12.50 -0.35 -12.16
CA LEU A 51 12.05 -0.37 -10.77
C LEU A 51 10.53 -0.55 -10.68
N ALA A 52 9.78 0.10 -11.57
CA ALA A 52 8.33 -0.05 -11.65
C ALA A 52 7.94 -1.48 -12.05
N GLU A 53 8.69 -2.11 -12.97
CA GLU A 53 8.54 -3.53 -13.31
C GLU A 53 8.79 -4.43 -12.10
N GLU A 54 9.87 -4.21 -11.35
CA GLU A 54 10.16 -4.97 -10.12
C GLU A 54 9.04 -4.86 -9.07
N VAL A 55 8.52 -3.65 -8.89
CA VAL A 55 7.43 -3.38 -7.93
C VAL A 55 6.13 -4.01 -8.40
N TRP A 56 5.77 -3.86 -9.68
CA TRP A 56 4.55 -4.39 -10.27
C TRP A 56 4.48 -5.91 -10.16
N GLU A 57 5.58 -6.62 -10.41
CA GLU A 57 5.60 -8.08 -10.29
C GLU A 57 5.33 -8.60 -8.88
N LYS A 58 5.59 -7.78 -7.85
CA LYS A 58 5.30 -8.13 -6.45
C LYS A 58 3.84 -7.85 -6.06
N PHE A 59 3.08 -7.13 -6.89
CA PHE A 59 1.69 -6.84 -6.58
C PHE A 59 0.83 -8.11 -6.68
N SER A 60 -0.04 -8.30 -5.69
CA SER A 60 -1.08 -9.33 -5.74
C SER A 60 -2.05 -9.05 -6.90
N GLY A 61 -2.80 -10.07 -7.33
CA GLY A 61 -3.82 -9.88 -8.38
C GLY A 61 -4.80 -8.75 -8.05
N THR A 62 -5.31 -8.69 -6.81
CA THR A 62 -6.19 -7.60 -6.35
C THR A 62 -5.51 -6.24 -6.37
N ALA A 63 -4.23 -6.16 -6.00
CA ALA A 63 -3.48 -4.90 -6.10
C ALA A 63 -3.30 -4.50 -7.58
N LYS A 64 -2.89 -5.41 -8.47
CA LYS A 64 -2.79 -5.13 -9.91
C LYS A 64 -4.12 -4.63 -10.49
N THR A 65 -5.25 -5.21 -10.08
CA THR A 65 -6.58 -4.71 -10.49
C THR A 65 -6.88 -3.31 -9.95
N LEU A 66 -6.62 -3.06 -8.66
CA LEU A 66 -6.82 -1.73 -8.05
C LEU A 66 -5.99 -0.67 -8.76
N PHE A 67 -4.70 -0.91 -8.93
CA PHE A 67 -3.80 0.04 -9.58
C PHE A 67 -4.11 0.20 -11.06
N SER A 68 -4.64 -0.83 -11.74
CA SER A 68 -5.11 -0.68 -13.12
C SER A 68 -6.22 0.36 -13.22
N VAL A 69 -7.17 0.40 -12.28
CA VAL A 69 -8.22 1.44 -12.25
C VAL A 69 -7.59 2.83 -12.10
N LEU A 70 -6.61 3.01 -11.21
CA LEU A 70 -5.94 4.30 -11.01
C LEU A 70 -5.08 4.72 -12.22
N ILE A 71 -4.50 3.74 -12.93
CA ILE A 71 -3.73 3.96 -14.16
C ILE A 71 -4.63 4.38 -15.32
N ASP A 72 -5.80 3.76 -15.45
CA ASP A 72 -6.75 4.04 -16.54
C ASP A 72 -7.48 5.38 -16.36
N GLU A 73 -7.54 5.88 -15.12
CA GLU A 73 -8.18 7.15 -14.76
C GLU A 73 -7.24 8.03 -13.93
N PRO A 74 -6.13 8.55 -14.52
CA PRO A 74 -5.20 9.40 -13.79
C PRO A 74 -5.86 10.72 -13.37
N GLU A 75 -5.36 11.30 -12.28
CA GLU A 75 -5.88 12.51 -11.60
C GLU A 75 -7.30 12.40 -11.03
N ARG A 76 -8.07 11.37 -11.42
CA ARG A 76 -9.39 11.10 -10.84
C ARG A 76 -9.22 10.59 -9.42
N ARG A 77 -9.93 11.24 -8.50
CA ARG A 77 -9.97 10.90 -7.08
C ARG A 77 -11.08 9.89 -6.82
N PHE A 78 -10.72 8.81 -6.13
CA PHE A 78 -11.64 7.76 -5.71
C PHE A 78 -11.67 7.65 -4.20
N THR A 79 -12.86 7.47 -3.63
CA THR A 79 -12.99 7.05 -2.24
C THR A 79 -12.65 5.56 -2.07
N GLY A 80 -12.26 5.17 -0.86
CA GLY A 80 -12.10 3.74 -0.54
C GLY A 80 -13.37 2.91 -0.76
N ASP A 81 -14.56 3.49 -0.55
CA ASP A 81 -15.85 2.80 -0.77
C ASP A 81 -16.21 2.70 -2.26
N GLU A 82 -15.78 3.63 -3.12
CA GLU A 82 -15.89 3.49 -4.57
C GLU A 82 -14.97 2.39 -5.10
N LEU A 83 -13.69 2.41 -4.72
CA LEU A 83 -12.73 1.37 -5.13
C LEU A 83 -13.17 -0.01 -4.66
N ALA A 84 -13.66 -0.14 -3.43
CA ALA A 84 -14.13 -1.43 -2.92
C ALA A 84 -15.35 -1.95 -3.72
N ARG A 85 -16.27 -1.07 -4.13
CA ARG A 85 -17.41 -1.44 -4.98
C ARG A 85 -16.97 -1.86 -6.38
N MET A 86 -16.07 -1.11 -7.00
CA MET A 86 -15.54 -1.42 -8.34
C MET A 86 -14.79 -2.75 -8.38
N LEU A 87 -14.09 -3.08 -7.30
CA LEU A 87 -13.25 -4.28 -7.18
C LEU A 87 -13.96 -5.46 -6.50
N HIS A 88 -15.25 -5.32 -6.16
CA HIS A 88 -16.03 -6.32 -5.42
C HIS A 88 -15.38 -6.79 -4.10
N ILE A 89 -14.74 -5.88 -3.36
CA ILE A 89 -14.08 -6.17 -2.09
C ILE A 89 -15.12 -6.14 -0.96
N GLU A 90 -15.48 -7.31 -0.43
CA GLU A 90 -16.53 -7.49 0.59
C GLU A 90 -16.27 -6.71 1.89
N LYS A 91 -15.00 -6.42 2.22
CA LYS A 91 -14.60 -5.69 3.43
C LYS A 91 -14.66 -4.16 3.29
N GLY A 92 -15.20 -3.64 2.18
CA GLY A 92 -15.38 -2.20 1.94
C GLY A 92 -14.06 -1.41 1.97
N ARG A 93 -14.11 -0.12 2.34
CA ARG A 93 -12.92 0.75 2.46
C ARG A 93 -11.78 0.19 3.32
N HIS A 94 -12.09 -0.61 4.34
CA HIS A 94 -11.06 -1.23 5.19
C HIS A 94 -10.24 -2.28 4.44
N GLY A 95 -10.83 -2.92 3.42
CA GLY A 95 -10.12 -3.80 2.51
C GLY A 95 -9.12 -3.06 1.62
N ILE A 96 -9.42 -1.81 1.22
CA ILE A 96 -8.54 -0.99 0.36
C ILE A 96 -7.23 -0.65 1.08
N ALA A 97 -7.30 -0.22 2.34
CA ALA A 97 -6.10 0.05 3.14
C ALA A 97 -5.19 -1.19 3.25
N GLY A 98 -5.79 -2.38 3.40
CA GLY A 98 -5.06 -3.64 3.41
C GLY A 98 -4.39 -3.97 2.08
N VAL A 99 -5.05 -3.66 0.95
CA VAL A 99 -4.49 -3.85 -0.40
C VAL A 99 -3.32 -2.90 -0.66
N LEU A 100 -3.37 -1.66 -0.19
CA LEU A 100 -2.34 -0.63 -0.40
C LEU A 100 -1.09 -0.82 0.49
N GLY A 101 -1.19 -1.51 1.63
CA GLY A 101 -0.10 -1.65 2.59
C GLY A 101 1.18 -2.31 2.03
N TRP A 102 1.04 -3.42 1.30
CA TRP A 102 2.20 -4.11 0.67
C TRP A 102 2.79 -3.35 -0.53
N PRO A 103 1.99 -2.83 -1.48
CA PRO A 103 2.46 -1.94 -2.54
C PRO A 103 3.38 -0.81 -2.06
N GLY A 104 3.01 -0.14 -0.96
CA GLY A 104 3.85 0.90 -0.39
C GLY A 104 5.21 0.41 0.10
N ARG A 105 5.24 -0.78 0.70
CA ARG A 105 6.50 -1.43 1.12
C ARG A 105 7.37 -1.81 -0.07
N HIS A 106 6.79 -2.27 -1.16
CA HIS A 106 7.53 -2.59 -2.38
C HIS A 106 8.14 -1.35 -3.03
N CYS A 107 7.41 -0.22 -3.05
CA CYS A 107 7.96 1.06 -3.52
C CYS A 107 9.12 1.52 -2.62
N ALA A 108 8.95 1.48 -1.30
CA ALA A 108 10.01 1.87 -0.36
C ALA A 108 11.27 0.99 -0.48
N ALA A 109 11.09 -0.31 -0.77
CA ALA A 109 12.20 -1.25 -0.96
C ALA A 109 13.10 -0.90 -2.17
N VAL A 110 12.54 -0.24 -3.19
CA VAL A 110 13.30 0.28 -4.35
C VAL A 110 13.69 1.75 -4.19
N GLY A 111 13.50 2.32 -2.99
CA GLY A 111 13.85 3.71 -2.70
C GLY A 111 12.93 4.74 -3.37
N ARG A 112 11.65 4.40 -3.56
CA ARG A 112 10.64 5.31 -4.11
C ARG A 112 9.48 5.55 -3.15
N HIS A 113 8.87 6.72 -3.25
CA HIS A 113 7.60 7.04 -2.59
C HIS A 113 6.46 6.16 -3.13
N TYR A 114 5.27 6.28 -2.55
CA TYR A 114 4.09 5.57 -3.04
C TYR A 114 3.87 5.83 -4.53
N CYS A 115 3.51 4.79 -5.28
CA CYS A 115 3.07 4.97 -6.67
C CYS A 115 1.63 5.48 -6.79
N TRP A 116 1.06 6.00 -5.71
CA TRP A 116 -0.26 6.63 -5.67
C TRP A 116 -0.24 7.80 -4.70
N CYS A 117 -1.22 8.67 -4.85
CA CYS A 117 -1.48 9.79 -3.97
C CYS A 117 -2.71 9.51 -3.11
N TRP A 118 -2.74 10.14 -1.94
CA TRP A 118 -3.90 10.08 -1.05
C TRP A 118 -4.03 11.37 -0.26
N GLU A 119 -5.27 11.75 0.08
CA GLU A 119 -5.57 12.91 0.91
C GLU A 119 -6.74 12.61 1.84
N TYR A 120 -6.67 13.10 3.08
CA TYR A 120 -7.85 13.20 3.92
C TYR A 120 -8.73 14.33 3.39
N GLY A 121 -10.02 14.07 3.21
CA GLY A 121 -10.97 15.17 3.02
C GLY A 121 -11.15 16.00 4.30
N ASP A 122 -12.02 17.00 4.24
CA ASP A 122 -12.44 17.80 5.39
C ASP A 122 -13.00 16.94 6.53
N GLU A 123 -13.25 17.54 7.71
CA GLU A 123 -13.66 16.82 8.91
C GLU A 123 -14.86 15.87 8.66
N GLY A 124 -14.61 14.56 8.72
CA GLY A 124 -15.60 13.51 8.47
C GLY A 124 -15.73 13.02 7.02
N ALA A 125 -15.01 13.63 6.08
CA ALA A 125 -14.96 13.21 4.67
C ALA A 125 -14.07 11.98 4.47
N PRO A 126 -14.37 11.13 3.46
CA PRO A 126 -13.57 9.95 3.16
C PRO A 126 -12.16 10.30 2.67
N VAL A 127 -11.23 9.38 2.88
CA VAL A 127 -9.90 9.44 2.23
C VAL A 127 -10.07 9.24 0.73
N MET A 128 -9.42 10.11 -0.04
CA MET A 128 -9.38 10.03 -1.49
C MET A 128 -8.05 9.44 -1.95
N TYR A 129 -8.08 8.67 -3.04
CA TYR A 129 -6.93 8.01 -3.66
C TYR A 129 -6.90 8.32 -5.15
N TRP A 130 -5.72 8.59 -5.70
CA TRP A 130 -5.53 8.80 -7.14
C TRP A 130 -4.09 8.47 -7.54
N MET A 131 -3.80 8.55 -8.83
CA MET A 131 -2.45 8.48 -9.37
C MET A 131 -2.24 9.69 -10.28
N THR A 132 -1.06 10.30 -10.23
CA THR A 132 -0.72 11.39 -11.15
C THR A 132 -0.54 10.87 -12.57
N ASP A 133 -0.73 11.72 -13.58
CA ASP A 133 -0.47 11.37 -14.99
C ASP A 133 0.92 10.74 -15.23
N GLU A 134 1.97 11.26 -14.59
CA GLU A 134 3.35 10.76 -14.76
C GLU A 134 3.50 9.32 -14.27
N VAL A 135 3.04 9.05 -13.05
CA VAL A 135 3.12 7.72 -12.42
C VAL A 135 2.18 6.73 -13.13
N ALA A 136 0.99 7.16 -13.54
CA ALA A 136 0.06 6.34 -14.31
C ALA A 136 0.66 5.97 -15.68
N GLY A 137 1.29 6.93 -16.36
CA GLY A 137 2.00 6.67 -17.61
C GLY A 137 3.18 5.69 -17.43
N LEU A 138 3.92 5.79 -16.32
CA LEU A 138 4.99 4.84 -15.99
C LEU A 138 4.47 3.42 -15.78
N PHE A 139 3.54 3.25 -14.84
CA PHE A 139 3.03 1.92 -14.47
C PHE A 139 2.10 1.32 -15.55
N GLY A 140 1.45 2.15 -16.37
CA GLY A 140 0.70 1.69 -17.54
C GLY A 140 1.59 1.00 -18.56
N ARG A 141 2.77 1.57 -18.87
CA ARG A 141 3.74 0.90 -19.75
C ARG A 141 4.21 -0.45 -19.21
N VAL A 142 4.38 -0.54 -17.89
CA VAL A 142 4.78 -1.79 -17.22
C VAL A 142 3.67 -2.84 -17.28
N ARG A 143 2.44 -2.44 -16.95
CA ARG A 143 1.26 -3.31 -17.05
C ARG A 143 1.10 -3.89 -18.45
N ASP A 144 1.18 -3.05 -19.47
CA ASP A 144 0.92 -3.45 -20.86
C ASP A 144 2.03 -4.35 -21.44
N ARG A 145 3.22 -4.38 -20.83
CA ARG A 145 4.31 -5.31 -21.18
C ARG A 145 4.16 -6.68 -20.54
N ASN A 146 3.52 -6.75 -19.36
CA ASN A 146 3.40 -7.96 -18.54
C ASN A 146 2.00 -8.59 -18.59
N GLY A 147 1.06 -8.02 -19.34
CA GLY A 147 -0.29 -8.54 -19.58
C GLY A 147 -0.43 -9.26 -20.91
#